data_AF-A0A2S2PKX4-F1
#
_entry.id   AF-A0A2S2PKX4-F1
#
_cell.length_a   1.000
_cell.length_b   1.000
_cell.length_c   1.000
_cell.angle_alpha   90.00
_cell.angle_beta   90.00
_cell.angle_gamma   90.00
#
_symmetry.space_group_name_H-M   'P 1'
#
loop_
_entity.id
_entity.type
_entity.pdbx_description
1 polymer ?
#
loop_
_entity_poly.entity_id
_entity_poly.type
_entity_poly.pdbx_seq_one_letter_code
_entity_poly.pdbx_strand_id
1 'polypeptide(L)'
;IPPKEKLAVCLRFLGTGDSYLTIAFSFRLDHSTVQSIVLEVCEAIISNLKEEVMPTSKKENWEQIVNEFWEIWNFPNCIGALDGKHVVIEAPPNSGTLYFNYKKTFSTVLLALVDA
;
A
#
# COMPACT_ATOMS: atom_id res chain seq x y z
N ILE A 1 6.84 21.31 -12.86
CA ILE A 1 7.76 20.69 -11.86
C ILE A 1 8.42 19.51 -12.54
N PRO A 2 9.77 19.44 -12.59
CA PRO A 2 10.46 18.38 -13.31
C PRO A 2 10.27 16.99 -12.64
N PRO A 3 10.48 15.88 -13.36
CA PRO A 3 10.14 14.54 -12.88
C PRO A 3 10.84 14.13 -11.58
N LYS A 4 12.11 14.53 -11.41
CA LYS A 4 12.91 14.22 -10.23
C LYS A 4 12.32 14.84 -8.96
N GLU A 5 11.85 16.07 -9.05
CA GLU A 5 11.22 16.80 -7.95
C GLU A 5 9.83 16.22 -7.65
N LYS A 6 9.05 15.86 -8.68
CA LYS A 6 7.77 15.15 -8.50
C LYS A 6 7.98 13.84 -7.72
N LEU A 7 8.99 13.06 -8.12
CA LEU A 7 9.34 11.82 -7.44
C LEU A 7 9.74 12.07 -5.98
N ALA A 8 10.55 13.10 -5.70
CA ALA A 8 10.95 13.45 -4.34
C ALA A 8 9.74 13.82 -3.44
N VAL A 9 8.78 14.59 -3.98
CA VAL A 9 7.52 14.93 -3.28
C VAL A 9 6.73 13.66 -2.96
N CYS A 10 6.56 12.77 -3.94
CA CYS A 10 5.82 11.51 -3.75
C CYS A 10 6.50 10.59 -2.72
N LEU A 11 7.82 10.40 -2.83
CA LEU A 11 8.58 9.58 -1.87
C LEU A 11 8.54 10.17 -0.46
N ARG A 12 8.54 11.51 -0.32
CA ARG A 12 8.36 12.15 0.99
C ARG A 12 7.03 11.76 1.61
N PHE A 13 5.94 11.79 0.83
CA PHE A 13 4.61 11.37 1.30
C PHE A 13 4.60 9.90 1.70
N LEU A 14 5.01 9.00 0.79
CA LEU A 14 4.98 7.54 1.03
C LEU A 14 5.86 7.11 2.20
N GLY A 15 7.03 7.74 2.38
CA GLY A 15 7.97 7.37 3.44
C GLY A 15 7.61 7.88 4.83
N THR A 16 6.76 8.92 4.95
CA THR A 16 6.45 9.55 6.24
C THR A 16 4.99 9.48 6.65
N GLY A 17 4.07 9.34 5.69
CA GLY A 17 2.64 9.50 5.93
C GLY A 17 2.23 10.91 6.36
N ASP A 18 3.08 11.91 6.13
CA ASP A 18 2.79 13.32 6.46
C ASP A 18 1.64 13.87 5.59
N SER A 19 1.01 14.94 6.05
CA SER A 19 -0.11 15.54 5.34
C SER A 19 0.35 16.25 4.06
N TYR A 20 -0.51 16.28 3.04
CA TYR A 20 -0.24 17.05 1.82
C TYR A 20 0.00 18.53 2.11
N LEU A 21 -0.61 19.09 3.16
CA LEU A 21 -0.42 20.48 3.56
C LEU A 21 1.02 20.74 4.06
N THR A 22 1.54 19.87 4.94
CA THR A 22 2.91 20.00 5.45
C THR A 22 3.94 19.84 4.32
N ILE A 23 3.69 18.89 3.41
CA ILE A 23 4.57 18.63 2.27
C ILE A 23 4.52 19.81 1.29
N ALA A 24 3.33 20.36 1.01
CA ALA A 24 3.15 21.54 0.19
C ALA A 24 3.95 22.73 0.75
N PHE A 25 3.87 22.97 2.06
CA PHE A 25 4.67 24.00 2.72
C PHE A 25 6.19 23.75 2.56
N SER A 26 6.64 22.51 2.78
CA SER A 26 8.06 22.14 2.73
C SER A 26 8.67 22.30 1.33
N PHE A 27 7.92 21.95 0.29
CA PHE A 27 8.35 22.03 -1.10
C PHE A 27 7.95 23.35 -1.79
N ARG A 28 7.28 24.27 -1.06
CA ARG A 28 6.75 25.54 -1.58
C ARG A 28 5.83 25.35 -2.78
N LEU A 29 4.95 24.36 -2.68
CA LEU A 29 3.94 24.01 -3.68
C LEU A 29 2.54 24.28 -3.12
N ASP A 30 1.55 24.33 -3.99
CA ASP A 30 0.15 24.33 -3.56
C ASP A 30 -0.30 22.93 -3.11
N HIS A 31 -1.24 22.86 -2.17
CA HIS A 31 -1.80 21.61 -1.66
C HIS A 31 -2.34 20.71 -2.77
N SER A 32 -3.12 21.27 -3.71
CA SER A 32 -3.69 20.52 -4.83
C SER A 32 -2.61 19.99 -5.77
N THR A 33 -1.51 20.73 -5.92
CA THR A 33 -0.37 20.31 -6.74
C THR A 33 0.35 19.12 -6.12
N VAL A 34 0.58 19.12 -4.80
CA VAL A 34 1.16 17.97 -4.10
C VAL A 34 0.28 16.73 -4.23
N GLN A 35 -1.04 16.88 -4.00
CA GLN A 35 -1.98 15.78 -4.16
C GLN A 35 -1.94 15.18 -5.56
N SER A 36 -1.97 16.04 -6.60
CA SER A 36 -1.88 15.58 -8.00
C SER A 36 -0.56 14.87 -8.29
N ILE A 37 0.56 15.38 -7.77
CA ILE A 37 1.89 14.77 -7.97
C ILE A 37 1.95 13.38 -7.34
N VAL A 38 1.44 13.23 -6.11
CA VAL A 38 1.46 11.95 -5.40
C VAL A 38 0.69 10.90 -6.20
N LEU A 39 -0.51 11.24 -6.68
CA LEU A 39 -1.33 10.32 -7.48
C LEU A 39 -0.67 9.96 -8.82
N GLU A 40 -0.20 10.97 -9.57
CA GLU A 40 0.46 10.78 -10.89
C GLU A 40 1.71 9.89 -10.76
N VAL A 41 2.55 10.14 -9.75
CA VAL A 41 3.78 9.37 -9.55
C VAL A 41 3.48 7.96 -9.07
N CYS A 42 2.50 7.76 -8.18
CA CYS A 42 2.07 6.43 -7.76
C CYS A 42 1.55 5.60 -8.95
N GLU A 43 0.74 6.20 -9.82
CA GLU A 43 0.23 5.54 -11.03
C GLU A 43 1.38 5.17 -11.99
N ALA A 44 2.36 6.06 -12.16
CA ALA A 44 3.54 5.78 -12.96
C ALA A 44 4.40 4.66 -12.37
N ILE A 45 4.60 4.64 -11.04
CA ILE A 45 5.32 3.57 -10.33
C ILE A 45 4.61 2.23 -10.56
N ILE A 46 3.30 2.16 -10.34
CA ILE A 46 2.54 0.93 -10.51
C ILE A 46 2.60 0.47 -11.96
N SER A 47 2.37 1.37 -12.92
CA SER A 47 2.32 1.01 -14.34
C SER A 47 3.65 0.48 -14.89
N ASN A 48 4.79 0.91 -14.32
CA ASN A 48 6.11 0.52 -14.82
C ASN A 48 6.79 -0.57 -13.99
N LEU A 49 6.56 -0.63 -12.67
CA LEU A 49 7.28 -1.53 -11.76
C LEU A 49 6.44 -2.71 -11.28
N LYS A 50 5.11 -2.69 -11.43
CA LYS A 50 4.23 -3.75 -10.90
C LYS A 50 4.67 -5.14 -11.36
N GLU A 51 4.94 -5.34 -12.64
CA GLU A 51 5.30 -6.66 -13.17
C GLU A 51 6.67 -7.14 -12.70
N GLU A 52 7.57 -6.22 -12.34
CA GLU A 52 8.89 -6.56 -11.79
C GLU A 52 8.80 -6.94 -10.31
N VAL A 53 8.01 -6.20 -9.52
CA VAL A 53 7.93 -6.37 -8.05
C VAL A 53 6.82 -7.32 -7.61
N MET A 54 5.79 -7.53 -8.44
CA MET A 54 4.66 -8.42 -8.21
C MET A 54 4.38 -9.24 -9.48
N PRO A 55 5.33 -10.09 -9.92
CA PRO A 55 5.14 -10.94 -11.07
C PRO A 55 4.02 -11.96 -10.84
N THR A 56 3.40 -12.42 -11.92
CA THR A 56 2.41 -13.51 -11.83
C THR A 56 3.10 -14.80 -11.41
N SER A 57 2.72 -15.33 -10.24
CA SER A 57 3.27 -16.58 -9.71
C SER A 57 2.95 -17.78 -10.60
N LYS A 58 3.94 -18.65 -10.80
CA LYS A 58 3.78 -19.94 -11.48
C LYS A 58 3.55 -21.07 -10.46
N LYS A 59 3.17 -22.25 -10.95
CA LYS A 59 2.94 -23.44 -10.11
C LYS A 59 4.16 -23.76 -9.25
N GLU A 60 5.35 -23.65 -9.83
CA GLU A 60 6.63 -23.94 -9.15
C GLU A 60 6.88 -22.99 -7.98
N ASN A 61 6.45 -21.72 -8.09
CA ASN A 61 6.57 -20.77 -6.98
C ASN A 61 5.68 -21.17 -5.80
N TRP A 62 4.46 -21.63 -6.08
CA TRP A 62 3.55 -22.11 -5.04
C TRP A 62 4.04 -23.38 -4.37
N GLU A 63 4.59 -24.32 -5.15
CA GLU A 63 5.20 -25.54 -4.61
C GLU A 63 6.39 -25.23 -3.70
N GLN A 64 7.21 -24.25 -4.07
CA GLN A 64 8.30 -23.77 -3.22
C GLN A 64 7.78 -23.24 -1.89
N ILE A 65 6.81 -22.32 -1.90
CA ILE A 65 6.23 -21.74 -0.68
C ILE A 65 5.66 -22.83 0.24
N VAL A 66 4.95 -23.82 -0.33
CA VAL A 66 4.41 -24.96 0.43
C VAL A 66 5.51 -25.76 1.13
N ASN A 67 6.63 -26.01 0.44
CA ASN A 67 7.75 -26.74 1.02
C ASN A 67 8.43 -25.93 2.14
N GLU A 68 8.62 -24.62 1.94
CA GLU A 68 9.22 -23.74 2.96
C GLU A 68 8.34 -23.68 4.23
N PHE A 69 7.01 -23.57 4.08
CA PHE A 69 6.10 -23.64 5.23
C PHE A 69 6.16 -24.98 5.95
N TRP A 70 6.30 -26.08 5.21
CA TRP A 70 6.45 -27.40 5.80
C TRP A 70 7.77 -27.54 6.58
N GLU A 71 8.89 -27.12 5.98
CA GLU A 71 10.22 -27.27 6.58
C GLU A 71 10.43 -26.37 7.80
N ILE A 72 9.98 -25.11 7.74
CA ILE A 72 10.21 -24.12 8.80
C ILE A 72 9.16 -24.27 9.91
N TRP A 73 7.90 -24.51 9.54
CA TRP A 73 6.76 -24.38 10.46
C TRP A 73 5.99 -25.70 10.68
N ASN A 74 6.36 -26.80 10.01
CA ASN A 74 5.58 -28.05 9.99
C ASN A 74 4.12 -27.85 9.57
N PHE A 75 3.87 -26.90 8.66
CA PHE A 75 2.52 -26.51 8.25
C PHE A 75 2.27 -26.87 6.77
N PRO A 76 1.71 -28.06 6.49
CA PRO A 76 1.61 -28.59 5.13
C PRO A 76 0.54 -27.87 4.31
N ASN A 77 0.73 -27.83 2.99
CA ASN A 77 -0.21 -27.27 2.02
C ASN A 77 -0.54 -25.78 2.26
N CYS A 78 0.38 -25.03 2.87
CA CYS A 78 0.25 -23.59 3.08
C CYS A 78 0.90 -22.82 1.95
N ILE A 79 0.14 -21.92 1.32
CA ILE A 79 0.63 -21.08 0.21
C ILE A 79 0.88 -19.62 0.64
N GLY A 80 0.79 -19.34 1.93
CA GLY A 80 1.00 -18.01 2.49
C GLY A 80 0.25 -17.77 3.79
N ALA A 81 0.73 -16.82 4.57
CA ALA A 81 0.06 -16.31 5.76
C ALA A 81 -0.60 -14.96 5.42
N LEU A 82 -1.91 -14.86 5.68
CA LEU A 82 -2.69 -13.66 5.42
C LEU A 82 -2.96 -12.91 6.73
N ASP A 83 -2.65 -11.62 6.78
CA ASP A 83 -3.05 -10.74 7.87
C ASP A 83 -3.63 -9.42 7.35
N GLY A 84 -4.43 -8.76 8.19
CA GLY A 84 -5.14 -7.53 7.87
C GLY A 84 -4.82 -6.40 8.84
N LYS A 85 -4.58 -5.20 8.29
CA LYS A 85 -4.45 -3.97 9.06
C LYS A 85 -5.61 -3.02 8.78
N HIS A 86 -6.28 -2.57 9.83
CA HIS A 86 -7.22 -1.45 9.72
C HIS A 86 -6.44 -0.13 9.52
N VAL A 87 -6.60 0.47 8.34
CA VAL A 87 -6.14 1.82 8.02
C VAL A 87 -7.28 2.77 8.34
N VAL A 88 -7.07 3.62 9.35
CA VAL A 88 -8.08 4.61 9.78
C VAL A 88 -8.30 5.61 8.66
N ILE A 89 -9.56 5.90 8.38
CA ILE A 89 -9.98 6.87 7.36
C ILE A 89 -10.97 7.86 7.96
N GLU A 90 -11.12 9.00 7.30
CA GLU A 90 -12.29 9.84 7.51
C GLU A 90 -13.54 9.13 7.00
N ALA A 91 -14.65 9.27 7.72
CA ALA A 91 -15.92 8.66 7.35
C ALA A 91 -16.34 9.11 5.94
N PRO A 92 -16.45 8.20 4.95
CA PRO A 92 -16.87 8.61 3.63
C PRO A 92 -18.30 9.18 3.66
N PRO A 93 -18.62 10.19 2.83
CA PRO A 93 -19.95 10.78 2.79
C PRO A 93 -21.04 9.72 2.57
N ASN A 94 -22.13 9.80 3.33
CA ASN A 94 -23.27 8.88 3.24
C ASN A 94 -22.94 7.39 3.46
N SER A 95 -21.84 7.05 4.14
CA SER A 95 -21.42 5.65 4.35
C SER A 95 -22.08 4.94 5.53
N GLY A 96 -22.81 5.66 6.39
CA GLY A 96 -23.42 5.08 7.59
C GLY A 96 -22.38 4.40 8.48
N THR A 97 -22.54 3.10 8.73
CA THR A 97 -21.60 2.28 9.53
C THR A 97 -20.73 1.34 8.69
N LEU A 98 -20.74 1.47 7.36
CA LEU A 98 -20.04 0.53 6.46
C LEU A 98 -18.54 0.40 6.75
N TYR A 99 -17.89 1.51 7.09
CA TYR A 99 -16.46 1.55 7.45
C TYR A 99 -16.24 1.62 8.97
N PHE A 100 -17.31 1.65 9.77
CA PHE A 100 -17.21 1.79 11.22
C PHE A 100 -16.90 0.45 11.87
N ASN A 101 -15.73 0.34 12.49
CA ASN A 101 -15.25 -0.90 13.10
C ASN A 101 -15.55 -0.98 14.60
N TYR A 102 -15.32 -2.15 15.20
CA TYR A 102 -15.54 -2.38 16.64
C TYR A 102 -14.65 -1.51 17.56
N LYS A 103 -13.54 -0.96 17.03
CA LYS A 103 -12.66 -0.02 17.75
C LYS A 103 -13.20 1.42 17.75
N LYS A 104 -14.45 1.62 17.32
CA LYS A 104 -15.13 2.91 17.26
C LYS A 104 -14.44 3.93 16.34
N THR A 105 -13.84 3.44 15.25
CA THR A 105 -13.18 4.26 14.22
C THR A 105 -13.71 3.89 12.84
N PHE A 106 -13.63 4.82 11.89
CA PHE A 106 -13.83 4.51 10.48
C PHE A 106 -12.50 4.01 9.89
N SER A 107 -12.53 2.89 9.17
CA SER A 107 -11.31 2.28 8.62
C SER A 107 -11.60 1.44 7.38
N THR A 108 -10.59 1.28 6.53
CA THR A 108 -10.54 0.22 5.51
C THR A 108 -9.54 -0.87 5.91
N VAL A 109 -9.73 -2.09 5.44
CA VAL A 109 -8.83 -3.21 5.72
C VAL A 109 -7.80 -3.31 4.59
N LEU A 110 -6.53 -3.18 4.93
CA LEU A 110 -5.41 -3.53 4.07
C LEU A 110 -5.01 -4.97 4.37
N LEU A 111 -5.08 -5.84 3.37
CA LEU A 111 -4.66 -7.25 3.48
C LEU A 111 -3.25 -7.40 2.91
N ALA A 112 -2.42 -8.20 3.60
CA ALA A 112 -1.11 -8.61 3.12
C ALA A 112 -0.99 -10.13 3.22
N LEU A 113 -0.54 -10.76 2.13
CA LEU A 113 -0.21 -12.17 2.06
C LEU A 113 1.32 -12.28 1.99
N VAL A 114 1.92 -13.08 2.85
CA VAL A 114 3.37 -13.32 2.90
C VAL A 114 3.69 -14.79 2.74
N ASP A 115 4.86 -15.09 2.17
CA ASP A 115 5.47 -16.42 2.11
C ASP A 115 6.14 -16.80 3.45
N ALA A 116 6.85 -17.93 3.47
CA ALA A 116 7.27 -18.66 4.69
C ALA A 116 8.55 -18.12 5.36
#